data_AF-A0A966W1T6-F1
#
_entry.id   AF-A0A966W1T6-F1
#
_cell.length_a   1.000
_cell.length_b   1.000
_cell.length_c   1.000
_cell.angle_alpha   90.00
_cell.angle_beta   90.00
_cell.angle_gamma   90.00
#
_symmetry.space_group_name_H-M   'P 1'
#
loop_
_entity.id
_entity.type
_entity.pdbx_description
1 polymer ?
#
loop_
_entity_poly.entity_id
_entity_poly.type
_entity_poly.pdbx_seq_one_letter_code
_entity_poly.pdbx_strand_id
1 'polypeptide(L)'
;MLDAVFLDNVDLPLTEPINLDVPLRFNTSALQRINGGLQLRVEGQSNQVFYVQASTDLGNWVTVSTNYAPYGLIQFTEPNIFTNANRYYRVLIP
;
A
#
# COMPACT_ATOMS: atom_id res chain seq x y z
N MET A 1 -29.41 16.60 41.18
CA MET A 1 -28.36 15.61 40.87
C MET A 1 -28.37 15.43 39.38
N LEU A 2 -27.52 16.17 38.67
CA LEU A 2 -27.37 16.08 37.23
C LEU A 2 -26.07 15.29 36.99
N ASP A 3 -26.19 13.98 36.85
CA ASP A 3 -25.08 13.14 36.39
C ASP A 3 -24.92 13.37 34.89
N ALA A 4 -24.04 14.30 34.53
CA ALA A 4 -23.50 14.34 33.18
C ALA A 4 -22.53 13.15 33.07
N VAL A 5 -22.98 12.09 32.41
CA VAL A 5 -22.10 11.04 31.90
C VAL A 5 -21.19 11.70 30.86
N PHE A 6 -19.89 11.66 31.11
CA PHE A 6 -18.89 11.96 30.07
C PHE A 6 -19.06 10.91 28.99
N LEU A 7 -19.45 11.35 27.79
CA LEU A 7 -19.28 10.54 26.60
C LEU A 7 -17.78 10.48 26.36
N ASP A 8 -17.20 9.34 26.74
CA ASP A 8 -15.86 8.94 26.34
C ASP A 8 -15.77 9.06 24.83
N ASN A 9 -14.79 9.82 24.36
CA ASN A 9 -14.47 9.91 22.95
C ASN A 9 -13.76 8.59 22.63
N VAL A 10 -14.55 7.52 22.46
CA VAL A 10 -14.06 6.20 22.10
C VAL A 10 -13.44 6.35 20.72
N ASP A 11 -12.13 6.53 20.69
CA ASP A 11 -11.32 6.39 19.49
C ASP A 11 -11.43 4.93 19.06
N LEU A 12 -12.43 4.67 18.20
CA LEU A 12 -12.56 3.41 17.49
C LEU A 12 -11.23 3.15 16.75
N PRO A 13 -10.77 1.88 16.64
CA PRO A 13 -9.51 1.57 15.99
C PRO A 13 -9.43 2.23 14.60
N LEU A 14 -8.40 3.06 14.43
CA LEU A 14 -8.13 4.04 13.35
C LEU A 14 -8.01 3.42 11.94
N THR A 15 -9.09 2.83 11.41
CA THR A 15 -9.17 2.64 9.96
C THR A 15 -9.81 3.89 9.39
N GLU A 16 -8.98 4.84 8.97
CA GLU A 16 -9.44 6.02 8.23
C GLU A 16 -10.26 5.54 7.01
N PRO A 17 -11.45 6.11 6.75
CA PRO A 17 -12.21 5.75 5.57
C PRO A 17 -11.41 6.10 4.31
N ILE A 18 -11.49 5.26 3.27
CA ILE A 18 -10.79 5.50 2.02
C ILE A 18 -11.30 6.80 1.39
N ASN A 19 -10.40 7.76 1.21
CA ASN A 19 -10.65 9.00 0.50
C ASN A 19 -10.19 8.85 -0.95
N LEU A 20 -11.16 8.74 -1.86
CA LEU A 20 -10.91 8.57 -3.30
C LEU A 20 -10.32 9.81 -3.97
N ASP A 21 -10.35 10.97 -3.32
CA ASP A 21 -9.69 12.19 -3.80
C ASP A 21 -8.18 12.18 -3.55
N VAL A 22 -7.68 11.25 -2.71
CA VAL A 22 -6.24 11.02 -2.52
C VAL A 22 -5.78 9.91 -3.47
N PRO A 23 -5.07 10.25 -4.56
CA PRO A 23 -4.72 9.28 -5.58
C PRO A 23 -3.59 8.36 -5.12
N LEU A 24 -3.72 7.08 -5.45
CA LEU A 24 -2.64 6.10 -5.35
C LEU A 24 -1.70 6.26 -6.53
N ARG A 25 -0.42 6.58 -6.28
CA ARG A 25 0.58 6.85 -7.33
C ARG A 25 1.86 6.06 -7.10
N PHE A 26 2.45 5.61 -8.21
CA PHE A 26 3.84 5.18 -8.21
C PHE A 26 4.75 6.39 -8.32
N ASN A 27 5.72 6.51 -7.42
CA ASN A 27 6.79 7.48 -7.55
C ASN A 27 7.85 6.92 -8.51
N THR A 28 7.73 7.27 -9.79
CA THR A 28 8.61 6.75 -10.85
C THR A 28 10.03 7.28 -10.76
N SER A 29 10.25 8.45 -10.14
CA SER A 29 11.59 8.99 -9.86
C SER A 29 12.35 8.15 -8.83
N ALA A 30 11.64 7.37 -8.01
CA ALA A 30 12.20 6.44 -7.04
C ALA A 30 12.25 4.98 -7.54
N LEU A 31 11.96 4.74 -8.83
CA LEU A 31 12.06 3.41 -9.42
C LEU A 31 13.53 3.05 -9.66
N GLN A 32 13.97 1.95 -9.07
CA GLN A 32 15.36 1.52 -9.18
C GLN A 32 15.48 -0.01 -9.22
N ARG A 33 16.56 -0.50 -9.84
CA ARG A 33 16.92 -1.91 -9.78
C ARG A 33 17.91 -2.10 -8.63
N ILE A 34 17.59 -3.02 -7.70
CA ILE A 34 18.43 -3.35 -6.56
C ILE A 34 18.61 -4.86 -6.53
N ASN A 35 19.85 -5.34 -6.42
CA ASN A 35 20.19 -6.77 -6.33
C ASN A 35 19.54 -7.64 -7.43
N GLY A 36 19.36 -7.10 -8.64
CA GLY A 36 18.71 -7.80 -9.76
C GLY A 36 17.18 -7.87 -9.68
N GLY A 37 16.56 -7.25 -8.67
CA GLY A 37 15.13 -7.05 -8.51
C GLY A 37 14.68 -5.62 -8.83
N LEU A 38 13.44 -5.30 -8.47
CA LEU A 38 12.81 -3.98 -8.61
C LEU A 38 12.53 -3.42 -7.22
N GLN A 39 12.83 -2.13 -7.01
CA GLN A 39 12.29 -1.36 -5.92
C GLN A 39 11.41 -0.25 -6.46
N LEU A 40 10.25 -0.10 -5.83
CA LEU A 40 9.26 0.92 -6.14
C LEU A 40 8.77 1.59 -4.87
N ARG A 41 8.34 2.83 -5.02
CA ARG A 41 7.74 3.63 -3.96
C ARG A 41 6.33 4.01 -4.39
N VAL A 42 5.40 3.89 -3.45
CA VAL A 42 3.99 4.15 -3.67
C VAL A 42 3.51 5.15 -2.63
N GLU A 43 2.77 6.14 -3.10
CA GLU A 43 2.20 7.24 -2.34
C GLU A 43 0.67 7.19 -2.45
N GLY A 44 -0.02 7.45 -1.35
CA GLY A 44 -1.49 7.43 -1.24
C GLY A 44 -1.96 7.96 0.11
N GLN A 45 -3.17 7.60 0.52
CA GLN A 45 -3.72 8.02 1.81
C GLN A 45 -2.96 7.39 2.99
N SER A 46 -2.72 8.17 4.04
CA SER A 46 -2.14 7.73 5.31
C SER A 46 -3.06 6.80 6.10
N ASN A 47 -2.46 5.98 6.97
CA ASN A 47 -3.15 5.01 7.80
C ASN A 47 -3.95 3.97 7.00
N GLN A 48 -3.51 3.67 5.78
CA GLN A 48 -4.09 2.63 4.93
C GLN A 48 -3.17 1.41 4.82
N VAL A 49 -3.76 0.27 4.46
CA VAL A 49 -3.04 -0.94 4.08
C VAL A 49 -3.03 -1.07 2.57
N PHE A 50 -1.85 -1.20 1.99
CA PHE A 50 -1.66 -1.37 0.55
C PHE A 50 -1.25 -2.80 0.22
N TYR A 51 -1.96 -3.42 -0.72
CA TYR A 51 -1.59 -4.72 -1.29
C TYR A 51 -0.82 -4.48 -2.58
N VAL A 52 0.44 -4.89 -2.59
CA VAL A 52 1.23 -4.97 -3.82
C VAL A 52 0.92 -6.29 -4.47
N GLN A 53 0.41 -6.24 -5.70
CA GLN A 53 0.12 -7.42 -6.49
C GLN A 53 1.03 -7.49 -7.71
N ALA A 54 1.41 -8.72 -8.07
CA ALA A 54 2.20 -9.01 -9.25
C ALA A 54 1.46 -9.96 -10.18
N SER A 55 1.73 -9.84 -11.48
CA SER A 55 1.21 -10.72 -12.53
C SER A 55 2.27 -10.96 -13.61
N THR A 56 2.22 -12.12 -14.26
CA THR A 56 3.06 -12.44 -15.43
C THR A 56 2.32 -12.33 -16.76
N ASP A 57 0.99 -12.16 -16.73
CA ASP A 57 0.11 -12.21 -17.91
C ASP A 57 -0.96 -11.11 -17.93
N LEU A 58 -0.91 -10.15 -16.99
CA LEU A 58 -1.89 -9.09 -16.76
C LEU A 58 -3.31 -9.57 -16.38
N GLY A 59 -3.56 -10.89 -16.32
CA GLY A 59 -4.86 -11.47 -15.98
C GLY A 59 -4.87 -12.06 -14.56
N ASN A 60 -3.84 -12.84 -14.23
CA ASN A 60 -3.70 -13.52 -12.96
C ASN A 60 -2.83 -12.68 -12.02
N TRP A 61 -3.46 -12.11 -10.99
CA TRP A 61 -2.81 -11.22 -10.01
C TRP A 61 -2.71 -11.90 -8.64
N VAL A 62 -1.51 -11.88 -8.07
CA VAL A 62 -1.24 -12.45 -6.74
C VAL A 62 -0.69 -11.36 -5.83
N THR A 63 -1.20 -11.27 -4.60
CA THR A 63 -0.64 -10.39 -3.56
C THR A 63 0.73 -10.91 -3.14
N VAL A 64 1.77 -10.12 -3.39
CA VAL A 64 3.16 -10.45 -3.06
C VAL A 64 3.64 -9.74 -1.80
N SER A 65 2.93 -8.70 -1.36
CA SER A 65 3.24 -7.97 -0.14
C SER A 65 2.03 -7.18 0.38
N THR A 66 1.89 -7.11 1.70
CA THR A 66 0.90 -6.33 2.41
C THR A 66 1.63 -5.31 3.28
N ASN A 67 1.34 -4.01 3.09
CA ASN A 67 2.13 -2.94 3.68
C ASN A 67 1.21 -1.94 4.38
N TYR A 68 1.47 -1.69 5.66
CA TYR A 68 0.82 -0.59 6.37
C TYR A 68 1.56 0.72 6.08
N ALA A 69 0.80 1.76 5.68
CA ALA A 69 1.32 3.05 5.24
C ALA A 69 0.94 4.16 6.24
N PRO A 70 1.64 4.28 7.39
CA PRO A 70 1.27 5.26 8.43
C PRO A 70 1.31 6.72 7.91
N TYR A 71 2.22 7.00 6.97
CA TYR A 71 2.37 8.32 6.35
C TYR A 71 1.95 8.34 4.88
N GLY A 72 1.14 7.37 4.45
CA GLY A 72 0.67 7.26 3.06
C GLY A 72 1.78 6.88 2.09
N LEU A 73 2.89 6.34 2.58
CA LEU A 73 4.07 5.99 1.79
C LEU A 73 4.49 4.55 2.10
N ILE A 74 4.76 3.76 1.06
CA ILE A 74 5.44 2.47 1.19
C ILE A 74 6.61 2.37 0.21
N GLN A 75 7.63 1.61 0.60
CA GLN A 75 8.71 1.17 -0.27
C GLN A 75 8.65 -0.35 -0.38
N PHE A 76 8.37 -0.84 -1.58
CA PHE A 76 8.37 -2.27 -1.87
C PHE A 76 9.64 -2.64 -2.63
N THR A 77 10.33 -3.68 -2.16
CA THR A 77 11.45 -4.30 -2.88
C THR A 77 11.03 -5.70 -3.25
N GLU A 78 11.10 -6.05 -4.53
CA GLU A 78 10.82 -7.40 -4.99
C GLU A 78 11.81 -8.38 -4.33
N PRO A 79 11.32 -9.37 -3.56
CA PRO A 79 12.19 -10.31 -2.86
C PRO A 79 12.87 -11.31 -3.81
N ASN A 80 12.32 -11.52 -5.01
CA ASN A 80 12.85 -12.47 -5.98
C ASN A 80 13.69 -11.78 -7.06
N ILE A 81 14.86 -12.35 -7.35
CA ILE A 81 15.68 -11.91 -8.48
C ILE A 81 14.96 -12.31 -9.77
N PHE A 82 14.84 -11.39 -10.74
CA PHE A 82 14.16 -11.69 -12.00
C PHE A 82 14.93 -12.77 -12.80
N THR A 83 14.38 -13.97 -12.91
CA THR A 83 14.98 -15.12 -13.62
C THR A 83 14.34 -15.42 -14.97
N ASN A 84 13.64 -14.45 -15.57
CA ASN A 84 12.93 -14.47 -16.87
C ASN A 84 11.41 -14.66 -16.77
N ALA A 85 10.69 -13.53 -16.74
CA ALA A 85 9.34 -13.29 -17.26
C ALA A 85 9.06 -11.79 -17.12
N ASN A 86 8.32 -11.18 -18.07
CA ASN A 86 7.78 -9.84 -17.86
C ASN A 86 6.89 -9.89 -16.61
N ARG A 87 7.16 -9.04 -15.62
CA ARG A 87 6.38 -8.97 -14.38
C ARG A 87 5.75 -7.60 -14.26
N TYR A 88 4.43 -7.60 -14.10
CA TYR A 88 3.62 -6.40 -13.98
C TYR A 88 3.20 -6.22 -12.53
N TYR A 89 3.14 -4.98 -12.08
CA TYR A 89 2.81 -4.63 -10.70
C TYR A 89 1.61 -3.68 -10.67
N ARG A 90 0.71 -3.91 -9.71
CA ARG A 90 -0.34 -2.96 -9.34
C ARG A 90 -0.41 -2.86 -7.83
N VAL A 91 -0.96 -1.76 -7.33
CA VAL A 91 -1.24 -1.58 -5.91
C VAL A 91 -2.70 -1.27 -5.74
N LEU A 92 -3.29 -1.81 -4.68
CA LEU A 92 -4.68 -1.58 -4.30
C LEU A 92 -4.82 -1.41 -2.80
N ILE A 93 -5.89 -0.73 -2.41
CA ILE A 93 -6.39 -0.71 -1.03
C ILE A 93 -7.50 -1.77 -0.98
N PRO A 94 -7.47 -2.71 -0.01
CA PRO A 94 -8.46 -3.78 0.11
C PRO A 94 -9.88 -3.30 0.44
#